data_AF-A0A968AQU1-F1
#
_entry.id   AF-A0A968AQU1-F1
#
_cell.length_a   1.000
_cell.length_b   1.000
_cell.length_c   1.000
_cell.angle_alpha   90.00
_cell.angle_beta   90.00
_cell.angle_gamma   90.00
#
_symmetry.space_group_name_H-M   'P 1'
#
loop_
_entity.id
_entity.type
_entity.pdbx_description
1 polymer ?
#
loop_
_entity_poly.entity_id
_entity_poly.type
_entity_poly.pdbx_seq_one_letter_code
_entity_poly.pdbx_strand_id
1 'polypeptide(L)'
;MFRLLDRAEKLSYNQFQNFNQWLDKKKSGRYFWLHDKVRVSRRQQTLTFEKSLKSDEDKKIYVKLHPGQRFKSQELGIMIKISLTTIQKVQIQDVRTVEFLDARQIAFPLILRTWEPGDRFQPLGLSFQRKISDYLTEEKTLFLPKEAMLVLENQGEIICVPGCRISEKYKLTKQSQEVLKVKIQSS
;
A
#
# COMPACT_ATOMS: atom_id res chain seq x y z
N MET A 1 -15.67 31.63 0.04
CA MET A 1 -16.15 32.00 -1.30
C MET A 1 -16.04 30.75 -2.18
N PHE A 2 -17.16 30.19 -2.64
CA PHE A 2 -17.15 29.05 -3.56
C PHE A 2 -16.75 29.54 -4.95
N ARG A 3 -15.77 28.88 -5.59
CA ARG A 3 -15.37 29.15 -6.97
C ARG A 3 -15.84 27.97 -7.83
N LEU A 4 -16.62 28.24 -8.86
CA LEU A 4 -17.05 27.22 -9.82
C LEU A 4 -15.82 26.67 -10.56
N LEU A 5 -15.83 25.38 -10.87
CA LEU A 5 -14.77 24.76 -11.68
C LEU A 5 -14.82 25.36 -13.10
N ASP A 6 -13.65 25.57 -13.72
CA ASP A 6 -13.53 26.12 -15.08
C ASP A 6 -14.16 25.23 -16.17
N ARG A 7 -14.54 23.98 -15.83
CA ARG A 7 -15.26 23.02 -16.69
C ARG A 7 -16.31 22.26 -15.87
N ALA A 8 -17.45 21.98 -16.49
CA ALA A 8 -18.49 21.15 -15.90
C ALA A 8 -18.03 19.68 -15.82
N GLU A 9 -17.99 19.12 -14.62
CA GLU A 9 -17.78 17.69 -14.37
C GLU A 9 -19.15 17.04 -14.08
N LYS A 10 -19.35 15.80 -14.54
CA LYS A 10 -20.63 15.09 -14.37
C LYS A 10 -20.60 14.26 -13.10
N LEU A 11 -21.65 14.36 -12.30
CA LEU A 11 -21.90 13.49 -11.16
C LEU A 11 -23.12 12.60 -11.46
N SER A 12 -22.95 11.28 -11.41
CA SER A 12 -24.08 10.37 -11.58
C SER A 12 -25.01 10.42 -10.37
N TYR A 13 -26.29 10.14 -10.60
CA TYR A 13 -27.28 10.05 -9.52
C TYR A 13 -26.88 9.03 -8.44
N ASN A 14 -26.27 7.90 -8.84
CA ASN A 14 -25.78 6.89 -7.91
C ASN A 14 -24.62 7.39 -7.03
N GLN A 15 -23.66 8.14 -7.60
CA GLN A 15 -22.59 8.77 -6.83
C GLN A 15 -23.14 9.77 -5.81
N PHE A 16 -24.17 10.53 -6.17
CA PHE A 16 -24.86 11.44 -5.26
C PHE A 16 -25.57 10.70 -4.11
N GLN A 17 -26.25 9.60 -4.40
CA GLN A 17 -26.90 8.77 -3.37
C GLN A 17 -25.88 8.18 -2.39
N ASN A 18 -24.73 7.69 -2.88
CA ASN A 18 -23.65 7.19 -2.05
C ASN A 18 -23.03 8.27 -1.16
N PHE A 19 -22.92 9.51 -1.67
CA PHE A 19 -22.46 10.65 -0.90
C PHE A 19 -23.42 10.99 0.25
N ASN A 20 -24.73 11.02 -0.01
CA ASN A 20 -25.74 11.25 1.03
C ASN A 20 -25.69 10.19 2.13
N GLN A 21 -25.59 8.91 1.74
CA GLN A 21 -25.42 7.82 2.72
C GLN A 21 -24.14 7.97 3.56
N TRP A 22 -23.07 8.51 2.98
CA TRP A 22 -21.84 8.80 3.72
C TRP A 22 -22.01 9.97 4.70
N LEU A 23 -22.80 10.99 4.36
CA LEU A 23 -23.14 12.10 5.26
C LEU A 23 -23.95 11.63 6.47
N ASP A 24 -24.81 10.63 6.31
CA ASP A 24 -25.66 10.11 7.39
C ASP A 24 -24.91 9.20 8.37
N LYS A 25 -23.75 8.66 7.98
CA LYS A 25 -22.93 7.79 8.83
C LYS A 25 -22.25 8.60 9.94
N LYS A 26 -22.69 8.39 11.19
CA LYS A 26 -22.16 9.02 12.42
C LYS A 26 -20.71 8.64 12.78
N LYS A 27 -20.05 7.73 12.06
CA LYS A 27 -18.64 7.35 12.27
C LYS A 27 -17.76 7.86 11.12
N SER A 28 -16.76 8.64 11.51
CA SER A 28 -15.83 9.42 10.69
C SER A 28 -15.01 8.59 9.69
N GLY A 29 -15.31 8.71 8.40
CA GLY A 29 -14.31 8.59 7.35
C GLY A 29 -13.59 9.92 7.17
N ARG A 30 -12.27 9.91 6.98
CA ARG A 30 -11.45 11.14 6.83
C ARG A 30 -11.84 11.94 5.57
N TYR A 31 -12.39 11.27 4.55
CA TYR A 31 -12.94 11.85 3.32
C TYR A 31 -13.83 10.84 2.53
N PHE A 32 -14.58 11.33 1.55
CA PHE A 32 -15.39 10.61 0.57
C PHE A 32 -14.98 11.04 -0.85
N TRP A 33 -14.87 10.10 -1.78
CA TRP A 33 -14.61 10.42 -3.19
C TRP A 33 -15.94 10.70 -3.91
N LEU A 34 -16.19 11.96 -4.24
CA LEU A 34 -17.40 12.36 -4.97
C LEU A 34 -17.24 12.13 -6.48
N HIS A 35 -16.01 12.29 -6.97
CA HIS A 35 -15.60 12.08 -8.34
C HIS A 35 -14.12 11.71 -8.35
N ASP A 36 -13.61 11.15 -9.46
CA ASP A 36 -12.21 10.72 -9.64
C ASP A 36 -11.14 11.80 -9.38
N LYS A 37 -11.57 13.07 -9.28
CA LYS A 37 -10.73 14.26 -9.06
C LYS A 37 -11.18 15.11 -7.87
N VAL A 38 -12.23 14.69 -7.14
CA VAL A 38 -12.82 15.50 -6.07
C VAL A 38 -13.05 14.62 -4.85
N ARG A 39 -12.31 14.93 -3.78
CA ARG A 39 -12.59 14.38 -2.45
C ARG A 39 -13.34 15.38 -1.59
N VAL A 40 -14.16 14.86 -0.69
CA VAL A 40 -14.96 15.62 0.26
C VAL A 40 -14.59 15.18 1.65
N SER A 41 -14.07 16.09 2.47
CA SER A 41 -13.87 15.83 3.90
C SER A 41 -14.95 16.53 4.73
N ARG A 42 -15.31 15.96 5.88
CA ARG A 42 -16.27 16.53 6.81
C ARG A 42 -15.59 16.83 8.14
N ARG A 43 -15.70 18.06 8.60
CA ARG A 43 -15.26 18.48 9.95
C ARG A 43 -16.38 19.28 10.60
N GLN A 44 -16.96 18.73 11.67
CA GLN A 44 -18.11 19.31 12.36
C GLN A 44 -19.27 19.62 11.39
N GLN A 45 -19.57 20.90 11.16
CA GLN A 45 -20.63 21.40 10.27
C GLN A 45 -20.11 21.80 8.87
N THR A 46 -18.83 21.59 8.59
CA THR A 46 -18.20 21.99 7.32
C THR A 46 -17.88 20.79 6.45
N LEU A 47 -18.19 20.92 5.16
CA LEU A 47 -17.72 20.03 4.09
C LEU A 47 -16.65 20.76 3.27
N THR A 48 -15.49 20.13 3.09
CA THR A 48 -14.40 20.67 2.27
C THR A 48 -14.26 19.82 1.03
N PHE A 49 -14.47 20.44 -0.14
CA PHE A 49 -14.29 19.81 -1.44
C PHE A 49 -12.92 20.20 -1.97
N GLU A 50 -12.07 19.21 -2.20
CA GLU A 50 -10.71 19.44 -2.69
C GLU A 50 -10.56 18.81 -4.07
N LYS A 51 -10.20 19.65 -5.05
CA LYS A 51 -9.76 19.20 -6.37
C LYS A 51 -8.40 18.52 -6.20
N SER A 52 -8.34 17.22 -6.42
CA SER A 52 -7.06 16.54 -6.56
C SER A 52 -6.49 16.91 -7.93
N LEU A 53 -5.32 17.56 -7.96
CA LEU A 53 -4.63 17.94 -9.21
C LEU A 53 -4.06 16.72 -9.96
N LYS A 54 -4.18 15.52 -9.41
CA LYS A 54 -3.88 14.23 -10.03
C LYS A 54 -5.07 13.31 -9.76
N SER A 55 -5.54 12.55 -10.75
CA SER A 55 -6.49 11.48 -10.45
C SER A 55 -5.85 10.52 -9.43
N ASP A 56 -6.63 9.86 -8.58
CA ASP A 56 -6.08 8.82 -7.69
C ASP A 56 -5.38 7.70 -8.49
N GLU A 57 -5.77 7.50 -9.75
CA GLU A 57 -5.11 6.58 -10.68
C GLU A 57 -3.70 7.05 -11.08
N ASP A 58 -3.48 8.37 -11.25
CA ASP A 58 -2.15 8.95 -11.55
C ASP A 58 -1.18 8.93 -10.34
N LYS A 59 -1.64 8.51 -9.16
CA LYS A 59 -0.81 8.37 -7.94
C LYS A 59 -0.52 6.91 -7.56
N LYS A 60 -1.13 5.94 -8.24
CA LYS A 60 -0.84 4.52 -7.96
C LYS A 60 0.57 4.21 -8.44
N ILE A 61 1.40 3.77 -7.50
CA ILE A 61 2.72 3.25 -7.82
C ILE A 61 2.50 1.88 -8.46
N TYR A 62 3.20 1.62 -9.56
CA TYR A 62 3.31 0.30 -10.19
C TYR A 62 4.68 0.22 -10.88
N VAL A 63 5.61 -0.52 -10.29
CA VAL A 63 6.99 -0.61 -10.77
C VAL A 63 7.46 -2.05 -10.73
N LYS A 64 8.06 -2.50 -11.83
CA LYS A 64 8.75 -3.79 -11.91
C LYS A 64 10.15 -3.64 -11.32
N LEU A 65 10.51 -4.51 -10.38
CA LEU A 65 11.81 -4.54 -9.73
C LEU A 65 12.50 -5.89 -9.93
N HIS A 66 13.76 -5.82 -10.34
CA HIS A 66 14.71 -6.93 -10.36
C HIS A 66 15.67 -6.85 -9.17
N PRO A 67 16.33 -7.96 -8.79
CA PRO A 67 17.35 -7.95 -7.75
C PRO A 67 18.42 -6.89 -7.98
N GLY A 68 18.77 -6.16 -6.91
CA GLY A 68 19.75 -5.08 -6.94
C GLY A 68 19.14 -3.70 -7.23
N GLN A 69 17.91 -3.65 -7.77
CA GLN A 69 17.24 -2.39 -8.08
C GLN A 69 16.59 -1.74 -6.85
N ARG A 70 16.32 -0.44 -6.98
CA ARG A 70 15.67 0.38 -5.97
C ARG A 70 14.58 1.24 -6.59
N PHE A 71 13.50 1.43 -5.84
CA PHE A 71 12.46 2.42 -6.07
C PHE A 71 12.65 3.57 -5.09
N LYS A 72 12.51 4.82 -5.56
CA LYS A 72 12.56 6.03 -4.74
C LYS A 72 11.32 6.86 -5.02
N SER A 73 10.61 7.26 -3.97
CA SER A 73 9.50 8.22 -4.07
C SER A 73 9.84 9.47 -3.26
N GLN A 74 9.98 10.60 -3.94
CA GLN A 74 10.15 11.90 -3.29
C GLN A 74 8.85 12.34 -2.59
N GLU A 75 7.68 12.08 -3.18
CA GLU A 75 6.37 12.41 -2.60
C GLU A 75 6.13 11.68 -1.29
N LEU A 76 6.56 10.43 -1.19
CA LEU A 76 6.39 9.60 0.02
C LEU A 76 7.60 9.63 0.96
N GLY A 77 8.72 10.27 0.56
CA GLY A 77 9.94 10.31 1.35
C GLY A 77 10.55 8.93 1.66
N ILE A 78 10.41 7.96 0.75
CA ILE A 78 10.88 6.58 0.96
C ILE A 78 11.73 6.04 -0.19
N MET A 79 12.59 5.09 0.15
CA MET A 79 13.32 4.25 -0.80
C MET A 79 13.15 2.79 -0.42
N ILE A 80 12.81 1.96 -1.41
CA ILE A 80 12.71 0.51 -1.29
C ILE A 80 13.77 -0.12 -2.19
N LYS A 81 14.63 -0.97 -1.61
CA LYS A 81 15.63 -1.75 -2.35
C LYS A 81 15.31 -3.24 -2.20
N ILE A 82 15.40 -3.97 -3.31
CA ILE A 82 15.38 -5.43 -3.29
C ILE A 82 16.74 -5.97 -3.72
N SER A 83 17.20 -7.05 -3.09
CA SER A 83 18.47 -7.69 -3.42
C SER A 83 18.46 -9.15 -3.03
N LEU A 84 19.12 -10.00 -3.81
CA LEU A 84 19.37 -11.39 -3.42
C LEU A 84 20.62 -11.48 -2.54
N THR A 85 20.57 -12.37 -1.56
CA THR A 85 21.68 -12.72 -0.68
C THR A 85 21.59 -14.19 -0.31
N THR A 86 22.62 -14.74 0.32
CA THR A 86 22.58 -16.10 0.86
C THR A 86 22.14 -16.09 2.32
N ILE A 87 21.56 -17.20 2.78
CA ILE A 87 21.08 -17.37 4.17
C ILE A 87 22.18 -17.14 5.20
N GLN A 88 23.45 -17.49 4.90
CA GLN A 88 24.58 -17.32 5.82
C GLN A 88 24.90 -15.85 6.09
N LYS A 89 24.50 -14.95 5.18
CA LYS A 89 24.71 -13.50 5.30
C LYS A 89 23.49 -12.80 5.91
N VAL A 90 22.41 -13.52 6.21
CA VAL A 90 21.21 -12.95 6.82
C VAL A 90 21.47 -12.75 8.31
N GLN A 91 21.33 -11.51 8.75
CA GLN A 91 21.27 -11.16 10.16
C GLN A 91 19.85 -10.72 10.44
N ILE A 92 19.08 -11.59 11.09
CA ILE A 92 17.74 -11.25 11.54
C ILE A 92 17.89 -10.31 12.73
N GLN A 93 17.50 -9.07 12.52
CA GLN A 93 17.36 -8.07 13.57
C GLN A 93 15.86 -7.74 13.66
N ASP A 94 15.37 -7.42 14.86
CA ASP A 94 13.98 -7.01 15.05
C ASP A 94 13.78 -5.55 14.57
N VAL A 95 14.03 -5.34 13.28
CA VAL A 95 13.96 -4.04 12.63
C VAL A 95 12.98 -4.17 11.46
N ARG A 96 11.81 -3.53 11.61
CA ARG A 96 10.73 -3.49 10.60
C ARG A 96 11.13 -2.92 9.24
N THR A 97 12.34 -2.36 9.12
CA THR A 97 12.87 -1.79 7.86
C THR A 97 13.45 -2.84 6.92
N VAL A 98 13.73 -4.05 7.41
CA VAL A 98 14.36 -5.12 6.62
C VAL A 98 13.56 -6.40 6.77
N GLU A 99 13.10 -6.91 5.64
CA GLU A 99 12.37 -8.16 5.56
C GLU A 99 13.15 -9.17 4.70
N PHE A 100 13.09 -10.44 5.08
CA PHE A 100 13.78 -11.53 4.41
C PHE A 100 12.79 -12.61 3.98
N LEU A 101 12.81 -12.94 2.69
CA LEU A 101 11.92 -13.93 2.08
C LEU A 101 12.75 -15.05 1.47
N ASP A 102 12.25 -16.28 1.55
CA ASP A 102 12.82 -17.41 0.83
C ASP A 102 12.66 -17.18 -0.68
N ALA A 103 13.77 -17.15 -1.42
CA ALA A 103 13.77 -16.84 -2.84
C ALA A 103 13.40 -18.04 -3.73
N ARG A 104 13.32 -19.27 -3.19
CA ARG A 104 13.11 -20.50 -3.99
C ARG A 104 11.86 -20.47 -4.87
N GLN A 105 10.82 -19.76 -4.44
CA GLN A 105 9.52 -19.69 -5.12
C GLN A 105 9.29 -18.33 -5.80
N ILE A 106 10.30 -17.47 -5.86
CA ILE A 106 10.14 -16.08 -6.33
C ILE A 106 10.57 -15.97 -7.79
N ALA A 107 9.62 -15.65 -8.68
CA ALA A 107 9.90 -15.27 -10.06
C ALA A 107 10.09 -13.75 -10.23
N PHE A 108 11.08 -13.32 -11.01
CA PHE A 108 11.30 -11.90 -11.31
C PHE A 108 10.74 -11.50 -12.68
N PRO A 109 10.35 -10.22 -12.88
CA PRO A 109 10.38 -9.12 -11.92
C PRO A 109 9.29 -9.21 -10.84
N LEU A 110 9.58 -8.64 -9.67
CA LEU A 110 8.56 -8.36 -8.67
C LEU A 110 7.82 -7.07 -9.01
N ILE A 111 6.54 -6.99 -8.66
CA ILE A 111 5.74 -5.79 -8.85
C ILE A 111 5.64 -5.08 -7.50
N LEU A 112 6.21 -3.89 -7.39
CA LEU A 112 5.96 -2.98 -6.29
C LEU A 112 4.80 -2.07 -6.69
N ARG A 113 3.69 -2.14 -5.96
CA ARG A 113 2.52 -1.30 -6.25
C ARG A 113 1.82 -0.77 -5.02
N THR A 114 1.02 0.27 -5.20
CA THR A 114 0.04 0.67 -4.18
C THR A 114 -0.94 -0.48 -3.93
N TRP A 115 -1.27 -0.74 -2.67
CA TRP A 115 -2.29 -1.76 -2.37
C TRP A 115 -3.67 -1.31 -2.86
N GLU A 116 -4.52 -2.28 -3.16
CA GLU A 116 -5.86 -2.06 -3.71
C GLU A 116 -6.94 -2.66 -2.80
N PRO A 117 -8.15 -2.07 -2.75
CA PRO A 117 -9.27 -2.66 -2.04
C PRO A 117 -9.55 -4.09 -2.51
N GLY A 118 -9.57 -5.03 -1.57
CA GLY A 118 -9.74 -6.45 -1.87
C GLY A 118 -8.44 -7.25 -1.79
N ASP A 119 -7.28 -6.59 -1.82
CA ASP A 119 -5.98 -7.23 -1.64
C ASP A 119 -5.94 -8.03 -0.33
N ARG A 120 -5.37 -9.23 -0.42
CA ARG A 120 -5.22 -10.16 0.67
C ARG A 120 -3.84 -10.79 0.66
N PHE A 121 -3.34 -11.07 1.86
CA PHE A 121 -2.12 -11.86 2.06
C PHE A 121 -2.21 -12.60 3.39
N GLN A 122 -1.35 -13.58 3.61
CA GLN A 122 -1.25 -14.29 4.88
C GLN A 122 -0.01 -13.78 5.64
N PRO A 123 -0.13 -12.87 6.61
CA PRO A 123 1.03 -12.34 7.31
C PRO A 123 1.82 -13.46 8.03
N LEU A 124 3.15 -13.32 8.08
CA LEU A 124 4.02 -14.22 8.82
C LEU A 124 3.54 -14.40 10.28
N GLY A 125 3.39 -15.67 10.67
CA GLY A 125 2.90 -16.12 11.98
C GLY A 125 1.40 -16.39 12.04
N LEU A 126 0.64 -16.09 10.98
CA LEU A 126 -0.80 -16.38 10.93
C LEU A 126 -1.11 -17.55 10.01
N SER A 127 -2.12 -18.35 10.39
CA SER A 127 -2.59 -19.52 9.61
C SER A 127 -3.60 -19.17 8.51
N PHE A 128 -4.08 -17.92 8.47
CA PHE A 128 -5.15 -17.49 7.56
C PHE A 128 -4.82 -16.17 6.85
N GLN A 129 -5.41 -15.98 5.67
CA GLN A 129 -5.30 -14.74 4.92
C GLN A 129 -6.11 -13.61 5.55
N ARG A 130 -5.56 -12.40 5.46
CA ARG A 130 -6.17 -11.16 5.92
C ARG A 130 -6.29 -10.19 4.76
N LYS A 131 -7.34 -9.35 4.78
CA LYS A 131 -7.39 -8.18 3.90
C LYS A 131 -6.28 -7.23 4.30
N ILE A 132 -5.58 -6.66 3.32
CA ILE A 132 -4.56 -5.63 3.56
C ILE A 132 -5.18 -4.43 4.29
N SER A 133 -6.41 -4.04 3.93
CA SER A 133 -7.14 -2.96 4.61
C SER A 133 -7.23 -3.15 6.11
N ASP A 134 -7.50 -4.38 6.56
CA ASP A 134 -7.74 -4.71 7.96
C ASP A 134 -6.40 -4.83 8.68
N TYR A 135 -5.44 -5.53 8.06
CA TYR A 135 -4.07 -5.63 8.55
C TYR A 135 -3.44 -4.25 8.80
N LEU A 136 -3.51 -3.34 7.83
CA LEU A 136 -2.96 -1.98 7.96
C LEU A 136 -3.71 -1.12 8.99
N THR A 137 -4.97 -1.43 9.31
CA THR A 137 -5.73 -0.68 10.33
C THR A 137 -5.28 -1.06 11.74
N GLU A 138 -4.89 -2.30 11.94
CA GLU A 138 -4.42 -2.82 13.24
C GLU A 138 -2.92 -2.58 13.47
N GLU A 139 -2.17 -2.40 12.38
CA GLU A 139 -0.73 -2.17 12.47
C GLU A 139 -0.43 -0.80 13.07
N LYS A 140 0.18 -0.79 14.27
CA LYS A 140 0.39 0.43 15.07
C LYS A 140 1.45 1.35 14.51
N THR A 141 2.39 0.81 13.74
CA THR A 141 3.53 1.57 13.21
C THR A 141 3.66 1.31 11.72
N LEU A 142 2.97 2.14 10.94
CA LEU A 142 3.13 2.17 9.49
C LEU A 142 4.24 3.15 9.10
N PHE A 143 5.02 2.78 8.09
CA PHE A 143 6.01 3.68 7.48
C PHE A 143 5.37 4.80 6.66
N LEU A 144 4.17 4.57 6.13
CA LEU A 144 3.42 5.48 5.30
C LEU A 144 1.97 5.58 5.79
N PRO A 145 1.23 6.64 5.42
CA PRO A 145 -0.23 6.64 5.55
C PRO A 145 -0.81 5.39 4.90
N LYS A 146 -1.85 4.81 5.52
CA LYS A 146 -2.49 3.58 5.07
C LYS A 146 -2.75 3.59 3.57
N GLU A 147 -3.27 4.68 3.03
CA GLU A 147 -3.69 4.81 1.63
C GLU A 147 -2.52 4.91 0.65
N ALA A 148 -1.33 5.23 1.14
CA ALA A 148 -0.10 5.27 0.35
C ALA A 148 0.79 4.03 0.54
N MET A 149 0.37 3.07 1.37
CA MET A 149 1.12 1.85 1.60
C MET A 149 1.36 1.08 0.30
N LEU A 150 2.48 0.38 0.24
CA LEU A 150 2.87 -0.42 -0.91
C LEU A 150 2.82 -1.90 -0.57
N VAL A 151 2.63 -2.71 -1.59
CA VAL A 151 2.76 -4.17 -1.56
C VAL A 151 3.77 -4.60 -2.59
N LEU A 152 4.50 -5.66 -2.27
CA LEU A 152 5.38 -6.37 -3.19
C LEU A 152 4.67 -7.65 -3.62
N GLU A 153 4.54 -7.85 -4.91
CA GLU A 153 3.78 -8.91 -5.53
C GLU A 153 4.67 -9.79 -6.41
N ASN A 154 4.48 -11.10 -6.30
CA ASN A 154 5.05 -12.13 -7.16
C ASN A 154 3.91 -12.81 -7.93
N GLN A 155 3.86 -12.63 -9.25
CA GLN A 155 2.88 -13.31 -10.11
C GLN A 155 1.42 -13.23 -9.62
N GLY A 156 0.95 -12.06 -9.19
CA GLY A 156 -0.40 -11.87 -8.66
C GLY A 156 -0.56 -12.16 -7.15
N GLU A 157 0.45 -12.72 -6.49
CA GLU A 157 0.43 -12.97 -5.05
C GLU A 157 1.22 -11.92 -4.27
N ILE A 158 0.60 -11.33 -3.23
CA ILE A 158 1.30 -10.41 -2.33
C ILE A 158 2.23 -11.19 -1.40
N ILE A 159 3.53 -10.93 -1.53
CA ILE A 159 4.58 -11.62 -0.79
C ILE A 159 5.11 -10.79 0.38
N CYS A 160 4.95 -9.47 0.35
CA CYS A 160 5.43 -8.57 1.39
C CYS A 160 4.66 -7.25 1.39
N VAL A 161 4.43 -6.71 2.57
CA VAL A 161 4.10 -5.30 2.80
C VAL A 161 5.36 -4.63 3.34
N PRO A 162 6.15 -3.92 2.51
CA PRO A 162 7.43 -3.35 2.93
C PRO A 162 7.27 -2.43 4.13
N GLY A 163 8.09 -2.64 5.18
CA GLY A 163 7.97 -1.89 6.43
C GLY A 163 7.01 -2.50 7.46
N CYS A 164 6.33 -3.60 7.11
CA CYS A 164 5.34 -4.23 7.98
C CYS A 164 5.60 -5.73 8.16
N ARG A 165 5.37 -6.54 7.11
CA ARG A 165 5.44 -8.01 7.22
C ARG A 165 5.54 -8.71 5.88
N ILE A 166 6.22 -9.86 5.87
CA ILE A 166 6.18 -10.82 4.76
C ILE A 166 4.95 -11.74 4.84
N SER A 167 4.67 -12.41 3.73
CA SER A 167 3.72 -13.51 3.66
C SER A 167 4.31 -14.79 4.27
N GLU A 168 3.51 -15.53 5.04
CA GLU A 168 3.85 -16.80 5.69
C GLU A 168 4.42 -17.84 4.73
N LYS A 169 3.92 -17.85 3.48
CA LYS A 169 4.37 -18.80 2.43
C LYS A 169 5.83 -18.61 2.02
N TYR A 170 6.35 -17.40 2.19
CA TYR A 170 7.71 -17.02 1.78
C TYR A 170 8.66 -16.92 2.98
N LYS A 171 8.28 -17.50 4.13
CA LYS A 171 9.13 -17.51 5.32
C LYS A 171 10.42 -18.28 5.06
N LEU A 172 11.49 -17.84 5.72
CA LEU A 172 12.73 -18.59 5.76
C LEU A 172 12.52 -19.92 6.49
N THR A 173 13.18 -20.96 5.99
CA THR A 173 13.17 -22.32 6.54
C THR A 173 14.61 -22.82 6.64
N LYS A 174 14.80 -23.98 7.28
CA LYS A 174 16.11 -24.65 7.31
C LYS A 174 16.66 -25.02 5.92
N GLN A 175 15.81 -25.04 4.90
CA GLN A 175 16.18 -25.36 3.53
C GLN A 175 16.43 -24.12 2.65
N SER A 176 16.21 -22.91 3.17
CA SER A 176 16.42 -21.68 2.41
C SER A 176 17.92 -21.48 2.17
N GLN A 177 18.32 -21.36 0.91
CA GLN A 177 19.71 -21.09 0.52
C GLN A 177 19.87 -19.66 0.02
N GLU A 178 19.01 -19.30 -0.94
CA GLU A 178 18.90 -17.95 -1.48
C GLU A 178 17.75 -17.20 -0.81
N VAL A 179 18.00 -15.93 -0.50
CA VAL A 179 17.11 -15.07 0.26
C VAL A 179 16.93 -13.76 -0.48
N LEU A 180 15.67 -13.38 -0.68
CA LEU A 180 15.31 -12.04 -1.09
C LEU A 180 15.31 -11.13 0.14
N LYS A 181 16.16 -10.11 0.13
CA LYS A 181 16.17 -9.04 1.10
C LYS A 181 15.40 -7.85 0.55
N VAL A 182 14.37 -7.41 1.28
CA VAL A 182 13.61 -6.18 1.00
C VAL A 182 13.96 -5.17 2.09
N LYS A 183 14.47 -4.00 1.70
CA LYS A 183 14.79 -2.92 2.64
C LYS A 183 13.99 -1.68 2.30
N ILE A 184 13.28 -1.12 3.28
CA ILE A 184 12.64 0.20 3.22
C ILE A 184 13.38 1.17 4.14
N GLN A 185 13.54 2.42 3.73
CA GLN A 185 14.09 3.48 4.57
C GLN A 185 13.58 4.84 4.13
N SER A 186 13.59 5.81 5.04
CA SER A 186 13.36 7.22 4.71
C SER A 186 14.41 7.70 3.72
N SER A 187 13.99 8.53 2.77
CA SER A 187 14.80 9.00 1.65
C SER A 187 15.02 10.50 1.65
#